data_AF-A0A416Z7C5-F1
#
_entry.id   AF-A0A416Z7C5-F1
#
_cell.length_a   1.000
_cell.length_b   1.000
_cell.length_c   1.000
_cell.angle_alpha   90.00
_cell.angle_beta   90.00
_cell.angle_gamma   90.00
#
_symmetry.space_group_name_H-M   'P 1'
#
loop_
_entity.id
_entity.type
_entity.pdbx_description
1 polymer ?
#
loop_
_entity_poly.entity_id
_entity_poly.type
_entity_poly.pdbx_seq_one_letter_code
_entity_poly.pdbx_strand_id
1 'polypeptide(L)' 'MGDKYTDAQKKASIKYLKEKTDSIQIRVPKGTKDRWRVAATERGKSLNQFIAEAVEKEITE' A
#
# COMPACT_ATOMS: atom_id res chain seq x y z
N MET A 1 19.03 15.19 12.93
CA MET A 1 17.69 14.68 13.32
C MET A 1 17.63 13.19 13.05
N GLY A 2 17.92 12.35 14.05
CA GLY A 2 17.69 10.90 13.98
C GLY A 2 16.42 10.61 14.74
N ASP A 3 15.29 10.56 14.03
CA ASP A 3 14.00 10.26 14.64
C ASP A 3 14.02 8.79 15.08
N LYS A 4 14.24 8.59 16.39
CA LYS A 4 14.21 7.29 17.04
C LYS A 4 12.78 6.78 16.94
N TYR A 5 12.53 5.96 15.91
CA TYR A 5 11.35 5.09 15.83
C TYR A 5 11.20 4.33 17.15
N THR A 6 10.38 4.87 18.04
CA THR A 6 10.13 4.29 19.36
C THR A 6 9.41 2.96 19.19
N ASP A 7 9.76 1.97 20.00
CA ASP A 7 9.15 0.64 19.99
C ASP A 7 7.62 0.68 20.18
N ALA A 8 7.12 1.75 20.81
CA ALA A 8 5.71 2.06 20.93
C ALA A 8 5.05 2.36 19.57
N GLN A 9 5.68 3.18 18.72
CA GLN A 9 5.16 3.43 17.38
C GLN A 9 5.22 2.19 16.49
N LYS A 10 6.28 1.38 16.60
CA LYS A 10 6.36 0.10 15.89
C LYS A 10 5.21 -0.84 16.29
N LYS A 11 4.92 -0.97 17.59
CA LYS A 11 3.80 -1.80 18.10
C LYS A 11 2.44 -1.26 17.66
N ALA A 12 2.25 0.05 17.65
CA ALA A 12 1.03 0.68 17.15
C ALA A 12 0.84 0.45 15.64
N SER A 13 1.90 0.59 14.84
CA SER A 13 1.87 0.28 13.41
C SER A 13 1.58 -1.20 13.17
N ILE A 14 2.19 -2.13 13.92
CA ILE A 14 1.92 -3.58 13.78
C ILE A 14 0.48 -3.92 14.17
N LYS A 15 -0.05 -3.32 15.23
CA LYS A 15 -1.44 -3.53 15.68
C LYS A 15 -2.44 -3.01 14.65
N TYR A 16 -2.20 -1.81 14.11
CA TYR A 16 -2.99 -1.24 13.03
C TYR A 16 -2.93 -2.09 11.76
N LEU A 17 -1.74 -2.51 11.33
CA LEU A 17 -1.58 -3.36 10.15
C LEU A 17 -2.27 -4.72 10.30
N LYS A 18 -2.39 -5.25 11.52
CA LYS A 18 -3.00 -6.55 11.79
C LYS A 18 -4.53 -6.49 11.97
N GLU A 19 -5.04 -5.41 12.55
CA GLU A 19 -6.49 -5.26 12.85
C GLU A 19 -7.24 -4.44 11.80
N LYS A 20 -6.55 -3.60 11.02
CA LYS A 20 -7.17 -2.65 10.08
C LYS A 20 -6.78 -2.89 8.63
N THR A 21 -5.98 -3.92 8.33
CA THR A 21 -5.50 -4.15 6.97
C THR A 21 -5.74 -5.60 6.55
N ASP A 22 -6.63 -5.78 5.58
CA ASP A 22 -6.86 -7.07 4.94
C ASP A 22 -5.79 -7.34 3.87
N SER A 23 -5.28 -8.57 3.84
CA SER A 23 -4.34 -9.00 2.82
C SER A 23 -5.09 -9.42 1.57
N ILE A 24 -5.11 -8.56 0.54
CA ILE A 24 -5.77 -8.84 -0.74
C ILE A 24 -4.78 -9.54 -1.68
N GLN A 25 -5.10 -10.78 -2.07
CA GLN A 25 -4.35 -11.49 -3.10
C GLN A 25 -5.04 -11.33 -4.46
N ILE A 26 -4.42 -10.59 -5.38
CA ILE A 26 -4.97 -10.32 -6.71
C ILE A 26 -4.20 -11.14 -7.75
N ARG A 27 -4.93 -11.95 -8.55
CA ARG A 27 -4.36 -12.63 -9.72
C ARG A 27 -4.53 -11.74 -10.94
N VAL A 28 -3.42 -11.21 -11.42
CA VAL A 28 -3.37 -10.38 -12.65
C VAL A 28 -2.59 -11.10 -13.75
N PRO A 29 -2.87 -10.79 -15.03
CA PRO A 29 -2.07 -11.31 -16.13
C PRO A 29 -0.59 -10.91 -16.02
N LYS A 30 0.29 -11.72 -16.61
CA LYS A 30 1.74 -11.46 -16.58
C LYS A 30 2.03 -10.09 -17.20
N GLY A 31 2.89 -9.30 -16.55
CA GLY A 31 3.25 -7.94 -16.96
C GLY A 31 2.40 -6.82 -16.34
N THR A 32 1.22 -7.12 -15.81
CA THR A 32 0.35 -6.10 -15.18
C THR A 32 0.96 -5.56 -13.89
N LYS A 33 1.59 -6.41 -13.09
CA LYS A 33 2.32 -5.99 -11.88
C LYS A 33 3.41 -4.98 -12.19
N ASP A 34 4.12 -5.17 -13.30
CA ASP A 34 5.22 -4.29 -13.70
C ASP A 34 4.69 -2.94 -14.16
N ARG A 35 3.64 -2.95 -15.01
CA ARG A 35 2.92 -1.73 -15.40
C ARG A 35 2.44 -0.91 -14.21
N TRP A 36 1.83 -1.56 -13.22
CA TRP A 36 1.36 -0.88 -12.01
C TRP A 36 2.52 -0.37 -11.16
N ARG A 37 3.65 -1.08 -11.12
CA ARG A 37 4.84 -0.64 -10.40
C ARG A 37 5.45 0.61 -11.04
N VAL A 38 5.53 0.66 -12.37
CA VAL A 38 6.00 1.83 -13.10
C VAL A 38 5.06 3.01 -12.83
N ALA A 39 3.75 2.83 -13.00
CA ALA A 39 2.76 3.88 -12.74
C ALA A 39 2.78 4.39 -11.28
N ALA A 40 3.00 3.49 -10.31
CA ALA A 40 3.14 3.86 -8.91
C ALA A 40 4.44 4.65 -8.67
N THR A 41 5.55 4.22 -9.28
CA THR A 41 6.87 4.88 -9.18
C THR A 41 6.84 6.28 -9.79
N GLU A 42 6.21 6.45 -10.96
CA GLU A 42 6.01 7.75 -11.60
C GLU A 42 5.23 8.72 -10.71
N ARG A 43 4.31 8.19 -9.89
CA ARG A 43 3.51 8.96 -8.93
C ARG A 43 4.16 9.08 -7.56
N GLY A 44 5.36 8.54 -7.36
CA GLY A 44 6.06 8.53 -6.07
C GLY A 44 5.38 7.71 -4.98
N LYS A 45 4.53 6.75 -5.35
CA LYS A 45 3.69 5.95 -4.44
C LYS A 45 4.14 4.49 -4.42
N SER A 46 3.82 3.81 -3.32
CA SER A 46 3.96 2.34 -3.27
C SER A 46 2.92 1.66 -4.16
N LEU A 47 3.25 0.50 -4.72
CA LEU A 47 2.32 -0.30 -5.52
C LEU A 47 1.01 -0.57 -4.77
N ASN A 48 1.10 -0.89 -3.48
CA ASN A 48 -0.06 -1.13 -2.62
C ASN A 48 -0.94 0.11 -2.48
N GLN A 49 -0.38 1.30 -2.21
CA GLN A 49 -1.15 2.54 -2.15
C GLN A 49 -1.78 2.88 -3.49
N PHE A 50 -1.05 2.71 -4.59
CA PHE A 50 -1.57 2.98 -5.92
C PHE A 50 -2.80 2.11 -6.24
N ILE A 51 -2.76 0.82 -5.90
CA ILE A 51 -3.90 -0.08 -6.09
C ILE A 51 -5.06 0.30 -5.15
N ALA A 52 -4.78 0.56 -3.87
CA ALA A 52 -5.79 0.94 -2.89
C ALA A 52 -6.52 2.23 -3.31
N GLU A 53 -5.77 3.28 -3.65
CA GLU A 53 -6.35 4.55 -4.11
C GLU A 53 -7.13 4.40 -5.42
N ALA A 54 -6.66 3.57 -6.37
CA ALA A 54 -7.39 3.32 -7.61
C ALA A 54 -8.73 2.64 -7.34
N VAL A 55 -8.77 1.66 -6.43
CA VAL A 55 -9.99 0.96 -6.03
C VAL A 55 -10.92 1.88 -5.23
N GLU A 56 -10.40 2.64 -4.27
CA GLU A 56 -11.21 3.60 -3.49
C GLU A 56 -11.80 4.70 -4.38
N LYS A 57 -11.06 5.15 -5.39
CA LYS A 57 -11.53 6.12 -6.37
C LYS A 57 -12.70 5.57 -7.20
N GLU A 58 -12.59 4.34 -7.68
CA GLU A 58 -13.66 3.66 -8.44
C GLU A 58 -14.92 3.37 -7.61
N ILE A 59 -14.79 3.19 -6.29
CA ILE A 59 -15.94 3.00 -5.38
C ILE A 59 -16.61 4.34 -5.03
N THR A 60 -15.86 5.43 -5.05
CA THR A 60 -16.33 6.78 -4.70
C THR A 60 -16.98 7.51 -5.89
N GLU A 61 -16.59 7.17 -7.13
CA GLU A 61 -17.27 7.61 -8.37
C GLU A 61 -18.56 6.83 -8.63
#